data_AF-A0A2S5LNK8-F1
#
_entry.id   AF-A0A2S5LNK8-F1
#
_cell.length_a   1.000
_cell.length_b   1.000
_cell.length_c   1.000
_cell.angle_alpha   90.00
_cell.angle_beta   90.00
_cell.angle_gamma   90.00
#
_symmetry.space_group_name_H-M   'P 1'
#
loop_
_entity.id
_entity.type
_entity.pdbx_description
1 polymer ?
#
loop_
_entity_poly.entity_id
_entity_poly.type
_entity_poly.pdbx_seq_one_letter_code
_entity_poly.pdbx_strand_id
1 'polypeptide(L)' 'MDSTLGGVGTLAENPMGTDGFEFVEFAHPDPAQLASLFEKMGFVAVARHRSKDVTLYRQGEVNYVL' A
#
# COMPACT_ATOMS: atom_id res chain seq x y z
N MET A 1 -16.78 22.54 30.06
CA MET A 1 -17.82 22.01 29.17
C MET A 1 -17.09 21.36 28.03
N ASP A 2 -17.20 20.04 28.01
CA ASP A 2 -16.29 19.07 27.40
C ASP A 2 -16.17 19.25 25.88
N SER A 3 -14.93 19.39 25.40
CA SER A 3 -14.58 19.51 23.99
C SER A 3 -14.08 18.15 23.49
N THR A 4 -14.99 17.20 23.30
CA THR A 4 -14.71 15.97 22.55
C THR A 4 -15.92 15.60 21.71
N LEU A 5 -15.89 15.90 20.40
CA LEU A 5 -16.50 15.06 19.37
C LEU A 5 -15.67 15.22 18.10
N GLY A 6 -14.55 14.49 18.08
CA GLY A 6 -13.88 14.16 16.83
C GLY A 6 -14.85 13.40 15.93
N GLY A 7 -14.85 13.75 14.65
CA GLY A 7 -15.78 13.23 13.66
C GLY A 7 -15.76 11.71 13.61
N VAL A 8 -16.78 11.09 14.21
CA VAL A 8 -17.16 9.73 13.90
C VAL A 8 -18.04 9.86 12.66
N GLY A 9 -17.43 9.71 11.48
CA GLY A 9 -18.16 9.61 10.21
C GLY A 9 -19.22 8.54 10.35
N THR A 10 -20.48 8.90 10.10
CA THR A 10 -21.58 7.95 10.29
C THR A 10 -21.51 6.88 9.20
N LEU A 11 -21.98 5.65 9.49
CA LEU A 11 -22.04 4.54 8.52
C LEU A 11 -22.79 4.88 7.21
N ALA A 12 -23.50 6.01 7.18
CA ALA A 12 -24.15 6.56 5.99
C ALA A 12 -23.19 7.29 5.04
N GLU A 13 -22.05 7.80 5.52
CA GLU A 13 -21.09 8.59 4.73
C GLU A 13 -19.98 7.74 4.10
N ASN A 14 -19.68 6.56 4.66
CA ASN A 14 -18.78 5.56 4.07
C ASN A 14 -19.40 4.15 4.13
N PRO A 15 -20.31 3.81 3.21
CA PRO A 15 -21.03 2.54 3.23
C PRO A 15 -20.12 1.30 3.04
N MET A 16 -18.90 1.49 2.54
CA MET A 16 -17.91 0.43 2.33
C MET A 16 -16.86 0.33 3.45
N GLY A 17 -16.83 1.28 4.39
CA GLY A 17 -15.86 1.30 5.49
C GLY A 17 -14.39 1.34 5.02
N THR A 18 -14.12 1.85 3.81
CA THR A 18 -12.76 1.91 3.28
C THR A 18 -11.94 2.94 4.06
N ASP A 19 -10.91 2.47 4.76
CA ASP A 19 -9.97 3.29 5.52
C ASP A 19 -8.64 3.40 4.75
N GLY A 20 -8.65 4.18 3.67
CA GLY A 20 -7.47 4.42 2.85
C GLY A 20 -7.11 3.30 1.86
N PHE A 21 -5.84 3.22 1.49
CA PHE A 21 -5.28 2.28 0.51
C PHE A 21 -4.39 1.25 1.20
N GLU A 22 -4.69 -0.04 1.01
CA GLU A 22 -3.92 -1.13 1.64
C GLU A 22 -2.61 -1.43 0.89
N PHE A 23 -2.63 -1.38 -0.44
CA PHE A 23 -1.45 -1.53 -1.30
C PHE A 23 -1.69 -0.96 -2.71
N VAL A 24 -0.62 -0.77 -3.47
CA VAL A 24 -0.66 -0.47 -4.91
C VAL A 24 0.10 -1.56 -5.66
N GLU A 25 -0.51 -2.12 -6.69
CA GLU A 25 0.11 -3.12 -7.57
C GLU A 25 0.61 -2.46 -8.87
N PHE A 26 1.84 -2.81 -9.27
CA PHE A 26 2.47 -2.34 -10.49
C PHE A 26 2.84 -3.54 -11.36
N ALA A 27 2.53 -3.45 -12.66
CA ALA A 27 2.92 -4.46 -13.64
C ALA A 27 3.68 -3.82 -14.79
N HIS A 28 4.79 -4.42 -15.19
CA HIS A 28 5.62 -3.95 -16.30
C HIS A 28 6.24 -5.14 -17.04
N PRO A 29 6.43 -5.08 -18.38
CA PRO A 29 7.08 -6.15 -19.14
C PRO A 29 8.52 -6.43 -18.70
N ASP A 30 9.17 -5.45 -18.06
CA ASP A 30 10.48 -5.60 -17.43
C ASP A 30 10.40 -5.22 -15.94
N PRO A 31 10.19 -6.18 -15.03
CA PRO A 31 10.08 -5.91 -13.60
C PRO A 31 11.40 -5.46 -12.97
N ALA A 32 12.56 -5.78 -13.55
CA ALA A 32 13.85 -5.38 -12.98
C ALA A 32 14.05 -3.86 -12.99
N GLN A 33 13.49 -3.17 -13.99
CA GLN A 33 13.51 -1.71 -14.06
C GLN A 33 12.65 -1.08 -12.96
N LEU A 34 11.46 -1.63 -12.68
CA LEU A 34 10.62 -1.15 -11.58
C LEU A 34 11.26 -1.44 -10.22
N ALA A 35 11.81 -2.63 -10.03
CA ALA A 35 12.55 -2.98 -8.81
C ALA A 35 13.67 -1.97 -8.53
N SER A 36 14.48 -1.66 -9.55
CA SER A 36 15.55 -0.66 -9.45
C SER A 36 15.05 0.74 -9.11
N LEU A 37 13.86 1.11 -9.59
CA LEU A 37 13.24 2.40 -9.27
C LEU A 37 12.74 2.43 -7.81
N PHE A 38 12.10 1.36 -7.35
CA PHE A 38 11.60 1.24 -5.98
C PHE A 38 12.74 1.28 -4.96
N GLU A 39 13.84 0.58 -5.22
CA GLU A 39 15.04 0.65 -4.38
C GLU A 39 15.62 2.07 -4.32
N LYS A 40 15.68 2.79 -5.46
CA LYS A 40 16.13 4.19 -5.50
C LYS A 40 15.21 5.14 -4.74
N MET A 41 13.91 4.85 -4.70
CA MET A 41 12.93 5.60 -3.89
C MET A 41 13.00 5.25 -2.39
N GLY A 42 13.83 4.27 -2.01
CA GLY A 42 13.99 3.84 -0.62
C GLY A 42 12.97 2.81 -0.16
N PHE A 43 12.32 2.09 -1.08
CA PHE A 43 11.52 0.92 -0.76
C PHE A 43 12.42 -0.32 -0.65
N VAL A 44 12.06 -1.24 0.25
CA VAL A 44 12.80 -2.48 0.49
C VAL A 44 11.92 -3.68 0.15
N ALA A 45 12.48 -4.67 -0.54
CA ALA A 45 11.80 -5.95 -0.77
C ALA A 45 11.64 -6.70 0.56
N VAL A 46 10.41 -6.90 1.01
CA VAL A 46 10.09 -7.53 2.32
C VAL A 46 9.47 -8.91 2.19
N ALA A 47 8.87 -9.24 1.05
CA ALA A 47 8.33 -10.57 0.79
C ALA A 47 8.32 -10.90 -0.70
N ARG A 48 8.25 -12.19 -1.02
CA ARG A 48 8.07 -12.70 -2.38
C ARG A 48 6.92 -13.69 -2.39
N HIS A 49 6.05 -13.60 -3.40
CA HIS A 49 4.92 -14.50 -3.52
C HIS A 49 5.42 -15.93 -3.75
N ARG A 50 4.83 -16.91 -3.06
CA ARG A 50 5.31 -18.31 -3.02
C ARG A 50 5.31 -19.03 -4.37
N SER A 51 4.48 -18.59 -5.30
CA SER A 51 4.21 -19.29 -6.56
C SER A 51 4.14 -18.39 -7.79
N LYS A 52 4.27 -17.07 -7.62
CA LYS A 52 4.23 -16.09 -8.71
C LYS A 52 5.50 -15.25 -8.62
N ASP A 53 5.97 -14.75 -9.76
CA ASP A 53 7.10 -13.82 -9.79
C ASP A 53 6.64 -12.42 -9.36
N VAL A 54 6.26 -12.32 -8.08
CA VAL A 54 5.70 -11.11 -7.49
C VAL A 54 6.47 -10.81 -6.21
N THR A 55 6.90 -9.57 -6.04
CA THR A 55 7.71 -9.10 -4.92
C THR A 55 7.01 -7.94 -4.22
N LEU A 56 6.87 -8.06 -2.90
CA LEU A 56 6.32 -7.02 -2.04
C LEU A 56 7.45 -6.10 -1.59
N TYR A 57 7.30 -4.82 -1.90
CA TYR A 57 8.15 -3.72 -1.46
C TYR A 57 7.43 -2.89 -0.39
N ARG A 58 8.15 -2.47 0.66
CA ARG A 58 7.58 -1.67 1.75
C ARG A 58 8.48 -0.50 2.15
N GLN A 59 7.85 0.63 2.44
CA GLN A 59 8.44 1.79 3.09
C GLN A 59 7.45 2.34 4.12
N GLY A 60 7.72 2.16 5.42
CA GLY A 60 6.77 2.52 6.48
C GLY A 60 5.46 1.74 6.36
N GLU A 61 4.34 2.46 6.22
CA GLU A 61 3.00 1.90 6.05
C GLU A 61 2.61 1.68 4.58
N VAL A 62 3.45 2.09 3.62
CA VAL A 62 3.18 1.95 2.18
C VAL A 62 3.64 0.58 1.68
N ASN A 63 2.73 -0.14 1.01
CA ASN A 63 2.98 -1.45 0.40
C ASN A 63 2.86 -1.36 -1.12
N TYR A 64 3.92 -1.73 -1.85
CA TYR A 64 3.92 -1.88 -3.31
C TYR A 64 4.12 -3.34 -3.70
N VAL A 65 3.29 -3.81 -4.61
CA VAL A 65 3.37 -5.17 -5.17
C VAL A 65 3.86 -5.05 -6.60
N LEU A 66 4.96 -5.71 -6.92
CA LEU A 66 5.54 -5.78 -8.26
C LEU A 66 5.44 -7.20 -8.80
#